data_AF-A0A950AKP2-F1
#
_entry.id   AF-A0A950AKP2-F1
#
_cell.length_a   1.000
_cell.length_b   1.000
_cell.length_c   1.000
_cell.angle_alpha   90.00
_cell.angle_beta   90.00
_cell.angle_gamma   90.00
#
_symmetry.space_group_name_H-M   'P 1'
#
loop_
_entity.id
_entity.type
_entity.pdbx_description
1 polymer ?
#
loop_
_entity_poly.entity_id
_entity_poly.type
_entity_poly.pdbx_seq_one_letter_code
_entity_poly.pdbx_strand_id
1 'polypeptide(L)' 'ISGCHVCVDSCPVDCLATDTVRRKAYMKYDECWYCLACEVDCPTNAITVKIPFLLR' A
#
# COMPACT_ATOMS: atom_id res chain seq x y z
N ILE A 1 -5.92 -13.89 -7.98
CA ILE A 1 -6.40 -12.52 -8.28
C ILE A 1 -5.17 -11.67 -8.55
N SER A 2 -5.01 -11.10 -9.76
CA SER A 2 -3.89 -10.21 -10.09
C SER A 2 -4.38 -8.77 -10.15
N GLY A 3 -4.18 -8.01 -9.05
CA GLY A 3 -4.60 -6.62 -8.89
C GLY A 3 -6.00 -6.48 -8.27
N CYS A 4 -6.11 -6.53 -6.93
CA CYS A 4 -7.38 -6.38 -6.20
C CYS A 4 -7.73 -4.94 -5.80
N HIS A 5 -6.83 -3.97 -5.99
CA HIS A 5 -6.98 -2.55 -5.62
C HIS A 5 -7.18 -2.23 -4.12
N VAL A 6 -7.42 -3.21 -3.25
CA VAL A 6 -7.66 -3.03 -1.81
C VAL A 6 -6.65 -2.11 -1.11
N CYS A 7 -5.35 -2.27 -1.38
CA CYS A 7 -4.32 -1.44 -0.77
C CYS A 7 -4.44 0.06 -1.11
N VAL A 8 -4.94 0.40 -2.31
CA VAL A 8 -5.20 1.77 -2.74
C VAL A 8 -6.39 2.32 -1.96
N ASP A 9 -7.49 1.57 -1.89
CA ASP A 9 -8.72 2.00 -1.21
C ASP A 9 -8.54 2.13 0.32
N SER A 10 -7.69 1.28 0.92
CA SER A 10 -7.39 1.33 2.36
C SER A 10 -6.52 2.53 2.77
N CYS A 11 -5.85 3.18 1.82
CA CYS A 11 -4.86 4.21 2.14
C CYS A 11 -5.56 5.53 2.47
N PRO A 12 -5.50 6.03 3.72
CA PRO A 12 -6.25 7.23 4.13
C PRO A 12 -5.68 8.53 3.54
N VAL A 13 -4.48 8.47 2.96
CA VAL A 13 -3.73 9.61 2.42
C VAL A 13 -3.41 9.43 0.93
N ASP A 14 -4.04 8.46 0.26
CA ASP A 14 -3.91 8.21 -1.19
C ASP A 14 -2.47 8.10 -1.70
N CYS A 15 -1.55 7.53 -0.90
CA CYS A 15 -0.15 7.35 -1.30
C CYS A 15 0.06 6.32 -2.42
N LEU A 16 -0.89 5.41 -2.60
CA LEU A 16 -0.82 4.31 -3.56
C LEU A 16 -1.71 4.60 -4.77
N ALA A 17 -1.27 4.15 -5.94
CA ALA A 17 -2.07 4.16 -7.17
C ALA A 17 -1.90 2.84 -7.91
N THR A 18 -2.77 2.58 -8.88
CA THR A 18 -2.66 1.38 -9.72
C THR A 18 -2.23 1.72 -11.14
N ASP A 19 -1.20 1.01 -11.60
CA ASP A 19 -0.77 1.03 -12.99
C ASP A 19 -1.80 0.26 -13.84
N THR A 20 -2.43 0.94 -14.80
CA THR A 20 -3.48 0.37 -15.66
C THR A 20 -2.94 -0.63 -16.67
N VAL A 21 -1.65 -0.56 -17.02
CA VAL A 21 -0.99 -1.48 -17.96
C VAL A 21 -0.55 -2.74 -17.22
N ARG A 22 0.13 -2.57 -16.09
CA ARG A 22 0.69 -3.67 -15.30
C ARG A 22 -0.32 -4.30 -14.34
N ARG A 23 -1.45 -3.63 -14.08
CA ARG A 23 -2.47 -4.01 -13.09
C ARG A 23 -1.86 -4.28 -11.72
N LYS A 24 -0.88 -3.46 -11.34
CA LYS A 24 -0.15 -3.54 -10.07
C LYS A 24 -0.22 -2.21 -9.36
N ALA A 25 -0.40 -2.27 -8.05
CA ALA A 25 -0.27 -1.10 -7.19
C ALA A 25 1.19 -0.64 -7.15
N TYR A 26 1.41 0.66 -7.06
CA TYR A 26 2.71 1.29 -6.89
C TYR A 26 2.59 2.51 -5.97
N MET A 27 3.72 2.90 -5.39
CA MET A 27 3.82 4.09 -4.56
C MET A 27 3.81 5.33 -5.44
N LYS A 28 2.75 6.13 -5.35
CA LYS A 28 2.61 7.38 -6.11
C LYS A 28 3.25 8.56 -5.37
N TYR A 29 3.11 8.59 -4.05
CA TYR A 29 3.65 9.64 -3.17
C TYR A 29 4.39 9.03 -1.99
N ASP A 30 5.51 9.62 -1.60
CA ASP A 30 6.31 9.18 -0.45
C ASP A 30 5.90 9.89 0.85
N GLU A 31 4.60 9.82 1.15
CA GLU A 31 3.97 10.50 2.31
C GLU A 31 3.22 9.49 3.20
N CYS A 32 3.67 8.23 3.20
CA CYS A 32 3.01 7.16 3.96
C CYS A 32 3.11 7.42 5.47
N TRP A 33 1.95 7.37 6.15
CA TRP A 33 1.87 7.49 7.61
C TRP A 33 2.29 6.21 8.36
N TYR A 34 2.57 5.12 7.64
CA TYR A 34 2.88 3.82 8.23
C TYR A 34 1.77 3.25 9.12
N CYS A 35 0.50 3.53 8.78
CA CYS A 35 -0.67 3.07 9.54
C CYS A 35 -0.98 1.57 9.46
N LEU A 36 -0.22 0.80 8.67
CA LEU A 36 -0.37 -0.64 8.44
C LEU A 36 -1.68 -1.11 7.77
N ALA A 37 -2.65 -0.22 7.52
CA ALA A 37 -3.96 -0.59 6.94
C ALA A 37 -3.84 -1.40 5.64
N CYS A 38 -3.04 -0.91 4.69
CA CYS A 38 -2.85 -1.56 3.40
C CYS A 38 -2.14 -2.93 3.48
N GLU A 39 -1.32 -3.16 4.51
CA GLU A 39 -0.65 -4.44 4.75
C GLU A 39 -1.61 -5.45 5.39
N VAL A 40 -2.38 -5.03 6.39
CA VAL A 40 -3.38 -5.88 7.06
C VAL A 40 -4.51 -6.29 6.12
N ASP A 41 -5.00 -5.36 5.29
CA ASP A 41 -6.12 -5.62 4.39
C ASP A 41 -5.71 -6.43 3.15
N CYS A 42 -4.41 -6.67 2.92
CA CYS A 42 -3.95 -7.35 1.73
C CYS A 42 -4.21 -8.87 1.81
N PRO A 43 -5.12 -9.45 0.99
CA PRO A 43 -5.46 -10.87 1.09
C PRO A 43 -4.33 -11.79 0.61
N THR A 44 -3.32 -11.24 -0.06
CA THR A 44 -2.20 -11.98 -0.64
C THR A 44 -0.85 -11.58 -0.05
N ASN A 45 -0.81 -10.73 0.99
CA ASN A 45 0.44 -10.20 1.57
C ASN A 45 1.40 -9.61 0.51
N ALA A 46 0.88 -8.88 -0.47
CA ALA A 46 1.65 -8.34 -1.58
C ALA A 46 2.34 -6.99 -1.28
N ILE A 47 2.08 -6.41 -0.12
CA ILE A 47 2.61 -5.11 0.33
C ILE A 47 3.14 -5.26 1.75
N THR A 48 4.19 -4.51 2.07
CA THR A 48 4.81 -4.48 3.40
C THR A 48 5.16 -3.04 3.75
N VAL A 49 4.73 -2.58 4.92
CA VAL A 49 5.04 -1.26 5.43
C VAL A 49 6.34 -1.35 6.24
N LYS A 50 7.36 -0.62 5.82
CA LYS A 50 8.61 -0.50 6.58
C LYS A 50 8.57 0.78 7.40
N ILE A 51 8.48 0.65 8.72
CA ILE A 51 8.52 1.79 9.64
C ILE A 51 9.99 2.17 9.84
N PRO A 52 10.45 3.36 9.38
CA PRO A 52 11.80 3.82 9.64
C PRO A 52 11.92 4.22 11.13
N PHE A 53 12.52 3.31 11.91
CA PHE A 53 13.24 3.62 13.16
C PHE A 53 12.48 4.19 14.36
N LEU A 54 11.15 4.04 14.47
CA LEU A 54 10.38 4.55 15.63
C LEU A 54 10.29 3.56 16.81
N LEU A 55 11.32 2.73 17.01
CA LEU A 55 11.51 1.91 18.22
C LEU A 55 12.99 1.99 18.61
N ARG A 56 13.37 3.07 19.30
CA ARG A 56 14.59 3.12 20.12
C ARG A 56 14.27 3.78 21.45
#